data_AF-A0A366GZ34-F1
#
_entry.id   AF-A0A366GZ34-F1
#
_cell.length_a   1.000
_cell.length_b   1.000
_cell.length_c   1.000
_cell.angle_alpha   90.00
_cell.angle_beta   90.00
_cell.angle_gamma   90.00
#
_symmetry.space_group_name_H-M   'P 1'
#
loop_
_entity.id
_entity.type
_entity.pdbx_description
1 polymer ?
#
loop_
_entity_poly.entity_id
_entity_poly.type
_entity_poly.pdbx_seq_one_letter_code
_entity_poly.pdbx_strand_id
1 'polypeptide(L)'
;MTIAVTQEDVIELDRWSVPDLEMERDGWSVPPRDSWRIDRRLRQTRVSAKTSTLFTRFSSHYLLIQTNRRKKDLPEQVIDLTFVQEEPREIRDYRLGLWLAGAICMTVPAALYSVFPAPLPWLIAPLVLAVIFMSLAVRTTRHVFEFRALNSDVVLFTIDARTPSRERVDLFLTELREGILRGQRQLPEGKRRIPLAVAEMRRLAEAGVIGNDDYEQIKRNWFSM
;
A
#
# COMPACT_ATOMS: atom_id res chain seq x y z
N MET A 1 -6.99 39.83 33.20
CA MET A 1 -6.26 38.55 33.39
C MET A 1 -5.54 38.29 32.08
N THR A 2 -4.29 38.73 32.00
CA THR A 2 -3.47 38.74 30.77
C THR A 2 -2.68 37.45 30.74
N ILE A 3 -3.04 36.54 29.84
CA ILE A 3 -2.30 35.28 29.65
C ILE A 3 -1.00 35.65 28.95
N ALA A 4 0.11 35.51 29.68
CA ALA A 4 1.44 35.65 29.12
C ALA A 4 1.66 34.50 28.13
N VAL A 5 1.71 34.82 26.84
CA VAL A 5 2.20 33.90 25.82
C VAL A 5 3.70 33.79 26.03
N THR A 6 4.15 32.67 26.59
CA THR A 6 5.57 32.32 26.72
C THR A 6 6.18 32.11 25.35
N GLN A 7 7.40 32.60 25.17
CA GLN A 7 8.16 32.64 23.91
C GLN A 7 8.50 31.24 23.32
N GLU A 8 8.10 30.14 23.98
CA GLU A 8 8.24 28.77 23.50
C GLU A 8 7.12 28.33 22.51
N ASP A 9 6.05 29.12 22.36
CA ASP A 9 4.87 28.74 21.55
C ASP A 9 4.83 29.31 20.13
N VAL A 10 5.91 29.96 19.67
CA VAL A 10 6.01 30.51 18.30
C VAL A 10 7.20 29.88 17.58
N ILE A 11 6.91 28.98 16.63
CA ILE A 11 7.92 28.42 15.73
C ILE A 11 7.95 29.28 14.45
N GLU A 12 8.86 30.25 14.40
CA GLU A 12 9.15 31.04 13.18
C GLU A 12 10.03 30.24 12.21
N LEU A 13 9.43 29.81 11.09
CA LEU A 13 10.07 28.94 10.10
C LEU A 13 11.00 29.67 9.11
N ASP A 14 10.94 31.00 9.01
CA ASP A 14 11.81 31.75 8.09
C ASP A 14 13.26 31.88 8.57
N ARG A 15 13.54 31.48 9.82
CA ARG A 15 14.90 31.42 10.41
C ARG A 15 15.42 30.00 10.63
N TRP A 16 14.62 28.96 10.39
CA TRP A 16 15.10 27.58 10.48
C TRP A 16 15.72 27.20 9.13
N SER A 17 16.91 27.76 8.85
CA SER A 17 17.88 27.01 8.06
C SER A 17 17.98 25.67 8.77
N VAL A 18 17.49 24.58 8.16
CA VAL A 18 17.74 23.22 8.63
C VAL A 18 19.25 23.17 8.78
N PRO A 19 19.81 23.24 10.00
CA PRO A 19 21.24 23.01 10.12
C PRO A 19 21.43 21.59 9.59
N ASP A 20 22.64 21.25 9.15
CA ASP A 20 23.08 19.86 9.06
C ASP A 20 23.03 19.22 10.46
N LEU A 21 21.84 19.14 11.05
CA LEU A 21 21.45 18.28 12.12
C LEU A 21 21.22 16.94 11.44
N GLU A 22 22.34 16.33 11.06
CA GLU A 22 22.74 15.07 11.66
C GLU A 22 22.51 15.14 13.19
N MET A 23 21.25 15.27 13.64
CA MET A 23 20.86 14.78 14.94
C MET A 23 21.14 13.30 14.83
N GLU A 24 22.27 12.89 15.41
CA GLU A 24 22.63 11.51 15.65
C GLU A 24 21.35 10.73 15.98
N ARG A 25 20.94 9.89 15.02
CA ARG A 25 19.72 9.10 15.04
C ARG A 25 19.89 7.99 16.07
N ASP A 26 19.89 8.31 17.35
CA ASP A 26 19.94 7.28 18.38
C ASP A 26 18.58 6.54 18.40
N GLY A 27 18.52 5.41 17.69
CA GLY A 27 17.48 4.39 17.83
C GLY A 27 16.39 4.31 16.73
N TRP A 28 16.29 5.28 15.81
CA TRP A 28 15.20 5.33 14.81
C TRP A 28 15.68 5.29 13.34
N SER A 29 16.97 5.12 13.09
CA SER A 29 17.47 4.76 11.75
C SER A 29 17.20 3.29 11.45
N VAL A 30 17.00 2.94 10.17
CA VAL A 30 16.98 1.54 9.74
C VAL A 30 18.25 0.85 10.25
N PRO A 31 18.14 -0.21 11.08
CA PRO A 31 19.31 -0.86 11.66
C PRO A 31 20.17 -1.50 10.56
N PRO A 32 21.49 -1.67 10.79
CA PRO A 32 22.36 -2.38 9.85
C PRO A 32 21.86 -3.82 9.64
N ARG A 33 22.00 -4.36 8.42
CA ARG A 33 21.44 -5.68 8.05
C ARG A 33 21.85 -6.79 9.01
N ASP A 34 23.06 -6.73 9.54
CA ASP A 34 23.63 -7.77 10.41
C ASP A 34 22.96 -7.83 11.79
N SER A 35 22.24 -6.78 12.19
CA SER A 35 21.51 -6.73 13.47
C SER A 35 20.01 -7.01 13.33
N TRP A 36 19.53 -7.35 12.12
CA TRP A 36 18.11 -7.61 11.88
C TRP A 36 17.63 -8.87 12.60
N ARG A 37 16.69 -8.69 13.52
CA ARG A 37 15.96 -9.80 14.15
C ARG A 37 14.71 -10.08 13.33
N ILE A 38 14.72 -11.18 12.60
CA ILE A 38 13.61 -11.54 11.71
C ILE A 38 12.48 -12.15 12.53
N ASP A 39 11.32 -11.51 12.50
CA ASP A 39 10.15 -12.00 13.24
C ASP A 39 9.28 -12.90 12.36
N ARG A 40 8.99 -12.46 11.13
CA ARG A 40 8.07 -13.17 10.23
C ARG A 40 8.41 -12.93 8.77
N ARG A 41 8.12 -13.92 7.93
CA ARG A 41 8.18 -13.80 6.46
C ARG A 41 6.87 -14.24 5.82
N LEU A 42 6.43 -13.49 4.82
CA LEU A 42 5.32 -13.84 3.95
C LEU A 42 5.77 -13.71 2.49
N ARG A 43 5.67 -14.80 1.73
CA ARG A 43 5.91 -14.78 0.29
C ARG A 43 4.59 -14.82 -0.46
N GLN A 44 4.35 -13.83 -1.30
CA GLN A 44 3.24 -13.79 -2.23
C GLN A 44 3.75 -14.02 -3.66
N THR A 45 3.12 -14.95 -4.38
CA THR A 45 3.46 -15.19 -5.79
C THR A 45 2.23 -14.99 -6.64
N ARG A 46 2.30 -14.01 -7.54
CA ARG A 46 1.25 -13.71 -8.51
C ARG A 46 1.64 -14.32 -9.85
N VAL A 47 1.09 -15.50 -10.13
CA VAL A 47 1.36 -16.27 -11.36
C VAL A 47 1.01 -15.47 -12.61
N SER A 48 -0.15 -14.80 -12.63
CA SER A 48 -0.61 -14.01 -13.77
C SER A 48 0.30 -12.83 -14.11
N ALA A 49 0.92 -12.21 -13.10
CA ALA A 49 1.84 -11.09 -13.26
C ALA A 49 3.32 -11.53 -13.39
N LYS A 50 3.62 -12.81 -13.15
CA LYS A 50 4.99 -13.35 -13.00
C LYS A 50 5.83 -12.57 -11.99
N THR A 51 5.20 -12.24 -10.86
CA THR A 51 5.78 -11.44 -9.77
C THR A 51 5.78 -12.26 -8.49
N SER A 52 6.89 -12.24 -7.75
CA SER A 52 6.99 -12.77 -6.40
C SER A 52 7.42 -11.65 -5.47
N THR A 53 6.68 -11.43 -4.38
CA THR A 53 7.00 -10.42 -3.37
C THR A 53 7.22 -11.13 -2.04
N LEU A 54 8.37 -10.89 -1.42
CA LEU A 54 8.71 -11.36 -0.09
C LEU A 54 8.62 -10.19 0.88
N PHE A 55 7.70 -10.30 1.81
CA PHE A 55 7.55 -9.42 2.96
C PHE A 55 8.31 -10.04 4.14
N THR A 56 9.23 -9.30 4.73
CA THR A 56 9.97 -9.74 5.92
C THR A 56 9.81 -8.68 7.00
N ARG A 57 9.11 -9.03 8.09
CA ARG A 57 9.03 -8.18 9.28
C ARG A 57 10.27 -8.44 10.14
N PHE A 58 10.91 -7.37 10.57
CA PHE A 58 12.12 -7.46 11.38
C PHE A 58 12.19 -6.34 12.40
N SER A 59 12.94 -6.59 13.47
CA SER A 59 13.18 -5.64 14.55
C SER A 59 11.87 -5.00 15.06
N SER A 60 10.81 -5.81 15.20
CA SER A 60 9.45 -5.44 15.63
C SER A 60 8.66 -4.59 14.64
N HIS A 61 9.16 -3.40 14.27
CA HIS A 61 8.41 -2.35 13.55
C HIS A 61 8.94 -2.04 12.15
N TYR A 62 9.88 -2.81 11.60
CA TYR A 62 10.29 -2.63 10.21
C TYR A 62 9.74 -3.71 9.29
N LEU A 63 9.44 -3.30 8.06
CA LEU A 63 9.03 -4.19 6.98
C LEU A 63 9.99 -4.05 5.80
N LEU A 64 10.63 -5.15 5.42
CA LEU A 64 11.36 -5.29 4.17
C LEU A 64 10.44 -5.88 3.12
N ILE A 65 10.41 -5.26 1.95
CA ILE A 65 9.68 -5.72 0.77
C ILE A 65 10.69 -5.95 -0.36
N GLN A 66 10.82 -7.21 -0.77
CA GLN A 66 11.64 -7.60 -1.90
C GLN A 66 10.71 -8.11 -3.00
N THR A 67 10.74 -7.47 -4.17
CA THR A 67 9.90 -7.88 -5.30
C THR A 67 10.78 -8.40 -6.44
N ASN A 68 10.53 -9.63 -6.87
CA ASN A 68 11.13 -10.21 -8.06
C ASN A 68 10.08 -10.27 -9.18
N ARG A 69 10.39 -9.67 -10.33
CA ARG A 69 9.53 -9.69 -11.51
C ARG A 69 10.28 -10.31 -12.68
N ARG A 70 9.75 -11.41 -13.22
CA ARG A 70 10.34 -12.10 -14.39
C ARG A 70 11.85 -12.38 -14.25
N LYS A 71 12.30 -12.80 -13.06
CA LYS A 71 13.71 -13.07 -12.72
C LYS A 71 14.61 -11.82 -12.57
N LYS A 72 14.03 -10.61 -12.55
CA LYS A 72 14.73 -9.38 -12.18
C LYS A 72 14.31 -8.97 -10.77
N ASP A 73 15.29 -8.82 -9.89
CA ASP A 73 15.07 -8.25 -8.57
C ASP A 73 14.86 -6.73 -8.70
N LEU A 74 13.77 -6.24 -8.11
CA LEU A 74 13.49 -4.82 -7.97
C LEU A 74 14.20 -4.28 -6.73
N PRO A 75 14.45 -2.97 -6.65
CA PRO A 75 15.06 -2.36 -5.47
C PRO A 75 14.28 -2.74 -4.22
N GLU A 76 15.02 -3.09 -3.18
CA GLU A 76 14.46 -3.46 -1.89
C GLU A 76 13.88 -2.23 -1.21
N GLN A 77 12.72 -2.38 -0.58
CA GLN A 77 12.07 -1.31 0.14
C GLN A 77 12.04 -1.67 1.62
N VAL A 78 12.58 -0.79 2.46
CA VAL A 78 12.43 -0.90 3.91
C VAL A 78 11.48 0.20 4.35
N ILE A 79 10.46 -0.15 5.12
CA ILE A 79 9.42 0.76 5.59
C ILE A 79 9.35 0.65 7.12
N ASP A 80 9.38 1.78 7.80
CA ASP A 80 9.05 1.87 9.22
C ASP A 80 7.53 1.82 9.41
N LEU A 81 7.05 0.75 10.05
CA LEU A 81 5.62 0.49 10.30
C LEU A 81 5.02 1.47 11.31
N THR A 82 5.83 2.18 12.09
CA THR A 82 5.32 3.17 13.07
C THR A 82 4.60 4.33 12.39
N PHE A 83 4.98 4.66 11.15
CA PHE A 83 4.36 5.71 10.34
C PHE A 83 3.36 5.18 9.30
N VAL A 84 2.86 3.96 9.50
CA VAL A 84 1.81 3.34 8.68
C VAL A 84 0.50 3.38 9.46
N GLN A 85 -0.64 3.55 8.77
CA GLN A 85 -1.95 3.41 9.40
C GLN A 85 -2.16 1.99 9.90
N GLU A 86 -2.72 1.85 11.11
CA GLU A 86 -3.02 0.54 11.69
C GLU A 86 -3.95 -0.27 10.79
N GLU A 87 -5.08 0.32 10.39
CA GLU A 87 -6.10 -0.39 9.64
C GLU A 87 -5.82 -0.32 8.14
N PRO A 88 -5.53 -1.46 7.47
CA PRO A 88 -5.35 -1.46 6.04
C PRO A 88 -6.68 -1.18 5.34
N ARG A 89 -6.63 -0.40 4.24
CA ARG A 89 -7.79 -0.20 3.39
C ARG A 89 -7.95 -1.41 2.48
N GLU A 90 -9.04 -2.15 2.65
CA GLU A 90 -9.37 -3.24 1.74
C GLU A 90 -10.01 -2.69 0.45
N ILE A 91 -9.38 -2.98 -0.69
CA ILE A 91 -9.94 -2.69 -2.01
C ILE A 91 -10.38 -3.98 -2.67
N ARG A 92 -11.66 -4.03 -3.04
CA ARG A 92 -12.27 -5.10 -3.83
C ARG A 92 -12.88 -4.50 -5.11
N ASP A 93 -12.12 -4.54 -6.19
CA ASP A 93 -12.63 -4.19 -7.52
C ASP A 93 -12.92 -5.47 -8.29
N TYR A 94 -14.20 -5.89 -8.24
CA TYR A 94 -14.71 -7.07 -8.94
C TYR A 94 -14.93 -6.84 -10.45
N ARG A 95 -14.72 -5.61 -10.94
CA ARG A 95 -14.98 -5.23 -12.35
C ARG A 95 -16.38 -5.63 -12.81
N LEU A 96 -17.38 -5.33 -11.98
CA LEU A 96 -18.78 -5.69 -12.22
C LEU A 96 -19.30 -5.23 -13.59
N GLY A 97 -18.84 -4.08 -14.08
CA GLY A 97 -19.18 -3.60 -15.43
C GLY A 97 -18.75 -4.54 -16.55
N LEU A 98 -17.57 -5.19 -16.44
CA LEU A 98 -17.11 -6.18 -17.42
C LEU A 98 -17.91 -7.48 -17.34
N TRP A 99 -18.31 -7.89 -16.13
CA TRP A 99 -19.21 -9.03 -15.93
C TRP A 99 -20.58 -8.77 -16.54
N LEU A 100 -21.15 -7.58 -16.32
CA LEU A 100 -22.42 -7.16 -16.92
C LEU A 100 -22.33 -7.08 -18.44
N ALA A 101 -21.27 -6.48 -18.99
CA ALA A 101 -21.06 -6.43 -20.44
C ALA A 101 -20.98 -7.83 -21.05
N GLY A 102 -20.26 -8.76 -20.41
CA GLY A 102 -20.20 -10.17 -20.82
C GLY A 102 -21.57 -10.84 -20.75
N ALA A 103 -22.35 -10.62 -19.69
CA ALA A 103 -23.70 -11.17 -19.55
C ALA A 103 -24.64 -10.64 -20.64
N ILE A 104 -24.63 -9.33 -20.90
CA ILE A 104 -25.43 -8.68 -21.97
C ILE A 104 -25.07 -9.26 -23.34
N CYS A 105 -23.78 -9.46 -23.62
CA CYS A 105 -23.32 -10.06 -24.86
C CYS A 105 -23.82 -11.50 -25.05
N MET A 106 -24.17 -12.21 -23.99
CA MET A 106 -24.79 -13.54 -24.12
C MET A 106 -26.31 -13.47 -24.19
N THR A 107 -26.95 -12.67 -23.32
CA THR A 107 -28.40 -12.67 -23.14
C THR A 107 -29.14 -11.99 -24.28
N VAL A 108 -28.65 -10.83 -24.76
CA VAL A 108 -29.34 -10.07 -25.83
C VAL A 108 -29.33 -10.84 -27.16
N PRO A 109 -28.20 -11.38 -27.64
CA PRO A 109 -28.19 -12.15 -28.88
C PRO A 109 -28.96 -13.47 -28.77
N ALA A 110 -28.95 -14.14 -27.62
CA ALA A 110 -29.76 -15.34 -27.40
C ALA A 110 -31.27 -15.03 -27.44
N ALA A 111 -31.70 -13.92 -26.85
CA ALA A 111 -33.09 -13.47 -26.89
C ALA A 111 -33.51 -13.02 -28.31
N LEU A 112 -32.61 -12.41 -29.07
CA LEU A 112 -32.90 -12.05 -30.47
C LEU A 112 -32.99 -13.28 -31.37
N TYR A 113 -32.15 -14.29 -31.13
CA TYR A 113 -32.16 -15.55 -31.88
C TYR A 113 -33.46 -16.35 -31.69
N SER A 114 -34.14 -16.23 -30.55
CA SER A 114 -35.43 -16.90 -30.34
C SER A 114 -36.59 -16.27 -31.12
N VAL A 115 -36.45 -15.00 -31.52
CA VAL A 115 -37.47 -14.23 -32.25
C VAL A 115 -37.15 -14.15 -33.74
N PHE A 116 -35.88 -14.11 -34.11
CA PHE A 116 -35.41 -13.98 -35.48
C PHE A 116 -34.66 -15.24 -35.93
N PRO A 117 -35.06 -15.88 -37.05
CA PRO A 117 -34.37 -17.05 -37.59
C PRO A 117 -33.05 -16.62 -38.26
N ALA A 118 -32.05 -16.30 -37.45
CA ALA A 118 -30.70 -16.04 -37.88
C ALA A 118 -29.92 -17.35 -38.05
N PRO A 119 -28.90 -17.41 -38.92
CA PRO A 119 -28.05 -18.57 -39.03
C PRO A 119 -27.18 -18.73 -37.76
N LEU A 120 -27.00 -19.96 -37.28
CA LEU A 120 -26.26 -20.30 -36.05
C LEU A 120 -24.88 -19.60 -35.90
N PRO A 121 -24.07 -19.41 -36.97
CA PRO A 121 -22.80 -18.70 -36.88
C PRO A 121 -22.89 -17.26 -36.35
N TRP A 122 -24.06 -16.63 -36.42
CA TRP A 122 -24.30 -15.29 -35.89
C TRP A 122 -24.06 -15.21 -34.38
N LEU A 123 -24.23 -16.31 -33.64
CA LEU A 123 -23.99 -16.38 -32.19
C LEU A 123 -22.50 -16.50 -31.82
N ILE A 124 -21.61 -16.76 -32.79
CA ILE A 124 -20.17 -16.94 -32.53
C ILE A 124 -19.54 -15.62 -32.07
N ALA A 125 -19.79 -14.52 -32.78
CA ALA A 125 -19.24 -13.21 -32.45
C ALA A 125 -19.61 -12.74 -31.02
N PRO A 126 -20.89 -12.76 -30.60
CA PRO A 126 -21.25 -12.38 -29.24
C PRO A 126 -20.72 -13.34 -28.17
N LEU A 127 -20.63 -14.64 -28.47
CA LEU A 127 -20.00 -15.61 -27.57
C LEU A 127 -18.52 -15.30 -27.34
N VAL A 128 -17.76 -15.06 -28.42
CA VAL A 128 -16.34 -14.68 -28.34
C VAL A 128 -16.18 -13.38 -27.55
N LEU A 129 -17.04 -12.39 -27.81
CA LEU A 129 -16.99 -11.11 -27.10
C LEU A 129 -17.29 -11.26 -25.61
N ALA A 130 -18.28 -12.10 -25.24
CA ALA A 130 -18.56 -12.42 -23.84
C ALA A 130 -17.36 -13.08 -23.14
N VAL A 131 -16.71 -14.05 -23.81
CA VAL A 131 -15.50 -14.70 -23.29
C VAL A 131 -14.37 -13.69 -23.10
N ILE A 132 -14.19 -12.76 -24.04
CA ILE A 132 -13.19 -11.69 -23.92
C ILE A 132 -13.49 -10.81 -22.70
N PHE A 133 -14.73 -10.34 -22.52
CA PHE A 133 -15.11 -9.51 -21.38
C PHE A 133 -14.95 -10.24 -20.05
N MET A 134 -15.38 -11.49 -19.95
CA MET A 134 -15.21 -12.30 -18.74
C MET A 134 -13.73 -12.58 -18.44
N SER A 135 -12.92 -12.91 -19.46
CA SER A 135 -11.47 -13.10 -19.30
C SER A 135 -10.78 -11.83 -18.82
N LEU A 136 -11.18 -10.67 -19.38
CA LEU A 136 -10.67 -9.37 -18.96
C LEU A 136 -11.11 -9.05 -17.53
N ALA A 137 -12.36 -9.33 -17.15
CA ALA A 137 -12.89 -9.14 -15.81
C ALA A 137 -12.06 -9.92 -14.78
N VAL A 138 -11.77 -11.20 -15.05
CA VAL A 138 -10.94 -12.07 -14.19
C VAL A 138 -9.49 -11.59 -14.10
N ARG A 139 -8.91 -11.13 -15.21
CA ARG A 139 -7.51 -10.65 -15.24
C ARG A 139 -7.34 -9.30 -14.54
N THR A 140 -8.33 -8.43 -14.62
CA THR A 140 -8.28 -7.06 -14.10
C THR A 140 -8.90 -6.90 -12.72
N THR A 141 -9.49 -7.96 -12.18
CA THR A 141 -10.03 -7.91 -10.83
C THR A 141 -8.90 -7.67 -9.82
N ARG A 142 -9.12 -6.75 -8.89
CA ARG A 142 -8.13 -6.37 -7.87
C ARG A 142 -8.74 -6.62 -6.50
N HIS A 143 -8.07 -7.44 -5.69
CA HIS A 143 -8.43 -7.60 -4.29
C HIS A 143 -7.15 -7.50 -3.47
N VAL A 144 -6.93 -6.34 -2.86
CA VAL A 144 -5.68 -6.00 -2.18
C VAL A 144 -5.97 -5.23 -0.90
N PHE A 145 -5.05 -5.34 0.06
CA PHE A 145 -4.99 -4.51 1.25
C PHE A 145 -3.96 -3.41 1.03
N GLU A 146 -4.39 -2.16 1.06
CA GLU A 146 -3.51 -0.99 0.93
C GLU A 146 -3.11 -0.48 2.31
N PHE A 147 -1.81 -0.40 2.55
CA PHE A 147 -1.23 0.19 3.76
C PHE A 147 -0.82 1.61 3.45
N ARG A 148 -1.39 2.56 4.18
CA ARG A 148 -1.24 4.00 3.93
C ARG A 148 -0.30 4.63 4.94
N ALA A 149 0.31 5.74 4.56
CA ALA A 149 1.03 6.59 5.50
C ALA A 149 0.08 7.11 6.59
N LEU A 150 0.58 7.19 7.81
CA LEU A 150 -0.16 7.72 8.95
C LEU A 150 -0.60 9.16 8.65
N ASN A 151 -1.87 9.47 8.90
CA ASN A 151 -2.50 10.76 8.61
C ASN A 151 -2.51 11.19 7.12
N SER A 152 -2.38 10.23 6.19
CA SER A 152 -2.44 10.51 4.75
C SER A 152 -3.13 9.38 3.96
N ASP A 153 -3.55 9.69 2.75
CA ASP A 153 -4.11 8.72 1.80
C ASP A 153 -3.06 8.09 0.88
N VAL A 154 -1.79 8.50 1.02
CA VAL A 154 -0.68 7.93 0.25
C VAL A 154 -0.46 6.47 0.62
N VAL A 155 -0.43 5.60 -0.38
CA VAL A 155 -0.20 4.16 -0.23
C VAL A 155 1.30 3.89 -0.20
N LEU A 156 1.78 3.27 0.89
CA LEU A 156 3.18 2.89 1.07
C LEU A 156 3.47 1.50 0.49
N PHE A 157 2.56 0.56 0.70
CA PHE A 157 2.66 -0.78 0.14
C PHE A 157 1.30 -1.46 0.05
N THR A 158 1.24 -2.57 -0.70
CA THR A 158 0.02 -3.36 -0.86
C THR A 158 0.29 -4.84 -0.66
N ILE A 159 -0.68 -5.54 -0.08
CA ILE A 159 -0.66 -6.99 0.11
C ILE A 159 -1.83 -7.59 -0.69
N ASP A 160 -1.56 -8.61 -1.49
CA ASP A 160 -2.59 -9.28 -2.31
C ASP A 160 -3.45 -10.17 -1.42
N ALA A 161 -4.77 -10.01 -1.47
CA ALA A 161 -5.72 -10.81 -0.68
C ALA A 161 -6.09 -12.13 -1.38
N ARG A 162 -5.70 -12.31 -2.65
CA ARG A 162 -6.10 -13.47 -3.49
C ARG A 162 -5.19 -14.68 -3.37
N THR A 163 -4.23 -14.66 -2.44
CA THR A 163 -3.32 -15.79 -2.29
C THR A 163 -4.06 -17.05 -1.81
N PRO A 164 -3.65 -18.25 -2.26
CA PRO A 164 -4.32 -19.50 -1.92
C PRO A 164 -4.33 -19.80 -0.41
N SER A 165 -3.40 -19.23 0.36
CA SER A 165 -3.34 -19.38 1.82
C SER A 165 -3.95 -18.18 2.54
N ARG A 166 -5.28 -18.02 2.51
CA ARG A 166 -5.99 -16.91 3.20
C ARG A 166 -5.63 -16.83 4.67
N GLU A 167 -5.65 -17.94 5.39
CA GLU A 167 -5.29 -18.01 6.82
C GLU A 167 -3.90 -17.45 7.11
N ARG A 168 -2.90 -17.72 6.24
CA ARG A 168 -1.54 -17.19 6.42
C ARG A 168 -1.47 -15.69 6.19
N VAL A 169 -2.28 -15.16 5.26
CA VAL A 169 -2.37 -13.72 5.03
C VAL A 169 -3.09 -13.05 6.18
N ASP A 170 -4.22 -13.58 6.64
CA ASP A 170 -4.97 -13.02 7.76
C ASP A 170 -4.15 -13.00 9.06
N LEU A 171 -3.39 -14.06 9.33
CA LEU A 171 -2.44 -14.11 10.44
C LEU A 171 -1.31 -13.08 10.27
N PHE A 172 -0.74 -12.95 9.07
CA PHE A 172 0.28 -11.94 8.80
C PHE A 172 -0.25 -10.51 8.93
N LEU A 173 -1.48 -10.24 8.48
CA LEU A 173 -2.13 -8.94 8.62
C LEU A 173 -2.35 -8.61 10.09
N THR A 174 -2.82 -9.58 10.90
CA THR A 174 -2.97 -9.42 12.35
C THR A 174 -1.63 -9.09 13.02
N GLU A 175 -0.58 -9.88 12.74
CA GLU A 175 0.76 -9.63 13.28
C GLU A 175 1.33 -8.26 12.84
N LEU A 176 1.04 -7.83 11.62
CA LEU A 176 1.50 -6.56 11.08
C LEU A 176 0.77 -5.38 11.74
N ARG A 177 -0.55 -5.50 11.96
CA ARG A 177 -1.33 -4.53 12.75
C ARG A 177 -0.79 -4.40 14.17
N GLU A 178 -0.52 -5.53 14.83
CA GLU A 178 0.08 -5.52 16.17
C GLU A 178 1.47 -4.87 16.17
N GLY A 179 2.29 -5.13 15.16
CA GLY A 179 3.59 -4.49 14.97
C GLY A 179 3.49 -2.97 14.81
N ILE A 180 2.55 -2.51 13.98
CA ILE A 180 2.24 -1.08 13.80
C ILE A 180 1.83 -0.46 15.13
N LEU A 181 0.86 -1.05 15.83
CA LEU A 181 0.36 -0.54 17.10
C LEU A 181 1.46 -0.45 18.17
N ARG A 182 2.27 -1.51 18.32
CA ARG A 182 3.37 -1.53 19.29
C ARG A 182 4.41 -0.46 18.97
N GLY A 183 4.74 -0.29 17.69
CA GLY A 183 5.67 0.74 17.24
C GLY A 183 5.13 2.15 17.44
N GLN A 184 3.85 2.39 17.12
CA GLN A 184 3.20 3.68 17.34
C GLN A 184 3.14 4.07 18.83
N ARG A 185 2.97 3.11 19.74
CA ARG A 185 3.02 3.36 21.19
C ARG A 185 4.39 3.80 21.70
N GLN A 186 5.46 3.53 20.95
CA GLN A 186 6.81 3.95 21.28
C GLN A 186 7.14 5.35 20.72
N LEU A 187 6.28 5.91 19.87
CA LEU A 187 6.49 7.24 19.33
C LEU A 187 6.29 8.31 20.42
N PRO A 188 7.08 9.40 20.39
CA PRO A 188 6.88 10.52 21.28
C PRO A 188 5.53 11.19 21.01
N GLU A 189 4.84 11.61 22.07
CA GLU A 189 3.52 12.23 21.96
C GLU A 189 3.58 13.66 21.38
N GLY A 190 2.44 14.12 20.85
CA GLY A 190 2.25 15.50 20.40
C GLY A 190 3.08 15.89 19.17
N LYS A 191 3.62 17.12 19.16
CA LYS A 191 4.35 17.69 18.01
C LYS A 191 5.74 17.06 17.79
N ARG A 192 6.28 16.31 18.77
CA ARG A 192 7.61 15.69 18.68
C ARG A 192 7.68 14.53 17.67
N ARG A 193 6.55 13.94 17.27
CA ARG A 193 6.49 12.89 16.23
C ARG A 193 6.62 13.43 14.80
N ILE A 194 6.30 14.70 14.57
CA ILE A 194 6.30 15.32 13.24
C ILE A 194 7.67 15.22 12.56
N PRO A 195 8.80 15.63 13.18
CA PRO A 195 10.11 15.53 12.53
C PRO A 195 10.50 14.08 12.21
N LEU A 196 10.13 13.12 13.06
CA LEU A 196 10.40 11.70 12.82
C LEU A 196 9.61 11.18 11.60
N ALA A 197 8.33 11.53 11.52
CA ALA A 197 7.49 11.17 10.38
C ALA A 197 8.00 11.81 9.08
N VAL A 198 8.36 13.10 9.10
CA VAL A 198 8.89 13.80 7.92
C VAL A 198 10.22 13.21 7.48
N ALA A 199 11.10 12.83 8.41
CA ALA A 199 12.38 12.20 8.10
C ALA A 199 12.20 10.83 7.45
N GLU A 200 11.27 10.00 7.95
CA GLU A 200 10.97 8.71 7.34
C GLU A 200 10.36 8.88 5.95
N MET A 201 9.41 9.80 5.78
CA MET A 201 8.79 10.03 4.47
C MET A 201 9.79 10.60 3.45
N ARG A 202 10.73 11.46 3.89
CA ARG A 202 11.83 11.93 3.04
C ARG A 202 12.70 10.75 2.58
N ARG A 203 13.07 9.85 3.50
CA ARG A 203 13.85 8.64 3.17
C ARG A 203 13.10 7.76 2.17
N LEU A 204 11.79 7.59 2.33
CA LEU A 204 10.96 6.82 1.40
C LEU A 204 10.87 7.48 0.01
N ALA A 205 10.83 8.81 -0.05
CA ALA A 205 10.86 9.56 -1.31
C ALA A 205 12.22 9.42 -2.02
N GLU A 206 13.32 9.58 -1.29
CA GLU A 206 14.69 9.40 -1.80
C GLU A 206 14.94 7.96 -2.30
N ALA A 207 14.37 6.97 -1.62
CA ALA A 207 14.40 5.57 -2.03
C ALA A 207 13.45 5.25 -3.21
N GLY A 208 12.66 6.22 -3.67
CA GLY A 208 11.69 6.06 -4.76
C GLY A 208 10.48 5.18 -4.41
N VAL A 209 10.16 5.02 -3.11
CA VAL A 209 8.97 4.29 -2.65
C VAL A 209 7.72 5.14 -2.84
N ILE A 210 7.82 6.45 -2.56
CA ILE A 210 6.75 7.44 -2.78
C ILE A 210 7.26 8.56 -3.69
N GLY A 211 6.34 9.29 -4.33
CA GLY A 211 6.69 10.47 -5.13
C GLY A 211 7.04 11.69 -4.26
N ASN A 212 7.70 12.68 -4.86
CA ASN A 212 7.97 13.97 -4.18
C ASN A 212 6.67 14.71 -3.84
N ASP A 213 5.66 14.63 -4.71
CA ASP A 213 4.34 15.23 -4.47
C ASP A 213 3.63 14.57 -3.28
N ASP A 214 3.75 13.24 -3.16
CA ASP A 214 3.21 12.47 -2.04
C ASP A 214 3.88 12.88 -0.73
N TYR A 215 5.21 13.04 -0.74
CA TYR A 215 5.98 13.52 0.42
C TYR A 215 5.51 14.91 0.88
N GLU A 216 5.37 15.87 -0.04
CA GLU A 216 4.89 17.21 0.30
C GLU A 216 3.42 17.22 0.74
N GLN A 217 2.58 16.33 0.21
CA GLN A 217 1.22 16.12 0.72
C GLN A 217 1.23 15.61 2.17
N ILE A 218 1.98 14.54 2.46
CA ILE A 218 2.06 13.96 3.81
C ILE A 218 2.60 15.00 4.79
N LYS A 219 3.67 15.71 4.42
CA LYS A 219 4.26 16.77 5.22
C LYS A 219 3.23 17.84 5.57
N ARG A 220 2.46 18.35 4.60
CA ARG A 220 1.39 19.32 4.85
C ARG A 220 0.34 18.79 5.83
N ASN A 221 -0.12 17.56 5.67
CA ASN A 221 -1.11 16.95 6.56
C ASN A 221 -0.62 16.88 8.02
N TRP A 222 0.66 16.57 8.22
CA TRP A 222 1.26 16.54 9.57
C TRP A 222 1.35 17.92 10.22
N PHE A 223 1.50 19.00 9.45
CA PHE A 223 1.55 20.36 9.97
C PHE A 223 0.16 21.00 10.11
N SER A 224 -0.87 20.49 9.43
CA SER A 224 -2.26 20.98 9.56
C SER A 224 -3.04 20.37 10.73
N MET A 225 -2.45 19.39 11.43
CA MET A 225 -3.06 18.64 12.54
C MET A 225 -2.78 19.30 13.88
#